data_AF-A0A946TGU9-F1
#
_entry.id   AF-A0A946TGU9-F1
#
_cell.length_a   1.000
_cell.length_b   1.000
_cell.length_c   1.000
_cell.angle_alpha   90.00
_cell.angle_beta   90.00
_cell.angle_gamma   90.00
#
_symmetry.space_group_name_H-M   'P 1'
#
loop_
_entity.id
_entity.type
_entity.pdbx_description
1 polymer ?
#
loop_
_entity_poly.entity_id
_entity_poly.type
_entity_poly.pdbx_seq_one_letter_code
_entity_poly.pdbx_strand_id
1 'polypeptide(L)'
;DDIDDEFEKFWDAAKVGEFGTLCEDEGLVEKEVRAVVETYLYDQRKPLADDIAKTLQTKPKLLERKKIIPRVLDKIMEHIEKFYEL
;
A
#
# COMPACT_ATOMS: atom_id res chain seq x y z
N ASP A 1 -7.20 17.82 10.95
CA ASP A 1 -5.76 18.13 10.99
C ASP A 1 -4.93 17.22 11.88
N ASP A 2 -5.45 16.11 12.45
CA ASP A 2 -4.64 15.17 13.27
C ASP A 2 -4.27 13.85 12.55
N ILE A 3 -4.66 13.70 11.28
CA ILE A 3 -4.37 12.47 10.52
C ILE A 3 -2.92 12.45 10.02
N ASP A 4 -2.42 13.60 9.56
CA ASP A 4 -1.09 13.67 8.95
C ASP A 4 0.05 13.42 9.97
N ASP A 5 -0.11 13.89 11.22
CA ASP A 5 0.92 13.82 12.27
C ASP A 5 1.02 12.42 12.93
N GLU A 6 -0.10 11.70 13.08
CA GLU A 6 -0.09 10.32 13.60
C GLU A 6 0.43 9.33 12.56
N PHE A 7 0.18 9.57 11.27
CA PHE A 7 0.68 8.72 10.19
C PHE A 7 2.19 8.85 9.96
N GLU A 8 2.75 10.06 10.05
CA GLU A 8 4.20 10.24 10.02
C GLU A 8 4.91 9.56 11.20
N LYS A 9 4.30 9.56 12.39
CA LYS A 9 4.82 8.80 13.53
C LYS A 9 4.63 7.30 13.39
N PHE A 10 3.58 6.86 12.70
CA PHE A 10 3.31 5.43 12.53
C PHE A 10 4.28 4.76 11.55
N TRP A 11 4.81 5.52 10.59
CA TRP A 11 5.84 5.08 9.65
C TRP A 11 7.20 5.01 10.35
N ASP A 12 7.32 4.07 11.27
CA ASP A 12 8.58 3.72 11.91
C ASP A 12 9.63 3.40 10.82
N ALA A 13 10.90 3.70 11.05
CA ALA A 13 11.94 3.57 10.02
C ALA A 13 12.00 2.16 9.40
N ALA A 14 11.65 1.14 10.19
CA ALA A 14 11.51 -0.24 9.74
C ALA A 14 10.35 -0.46 8.75
N LYS A 15 9.21 0.20 8.96
CA LYS A 15 8.05 0.17 8.04
C LYS A 15 8.37 0.92 6.76
N VAL A 16 9.07 2.07 6.84
CA VAL A 16 9.53 2.81 5.64
C VAL A 16 10.42 1.90 4.79
N GLY A 17 11.37 1.20 5.42
CA GLY A 17 12.29 0.31 4.71
C GLY A 17 11.58 -0.85 3.99
N GLU A 18 10.66 -1.53 4.68
CA GLU A 18 9.97 -2.69 4.09
C GLU A 18 8.97 -2.29 2.99
N PHE A 19 8.18 -1.23 3.22
CA PHE A 19 7.29 -0.68 2.19
C PHE A 19 8.08 -0.05 1.03
N GLY A 20 9.21 0.59 1.30
CA GLY A 20 10.10 1.13 0.27
C GLY A 20 10.62 0.02 -0.63
N THR A 21 11.09 -1.08 -0.04
CA THR A 21 11.56 -2.27 -0.80
C THR A 21 10.42 -2.88 -1.61
N LEU A 22 9.22 -3.02 -1.03
CA LEU A 22 8.03 -3.46 -1.75
C LEU A 22 7.71 -2.56 -2.95
N CYS A 23 7.78 -1.24 -2.75
CA CYS A 23 7.52 -0.27 -3.81
C CYS A 23 8.57 -0.36 -4.92
N GLU A 24 9.84 -0.57 -4.60
CA GLU A 24 10.89 -0.76 -5.60
C GLU A 24 10.72 -2.09 -6.36
N ASP A 25 10.46 -3.19 -5.65
CA ASP A 25 10.33 -4.54 -6.23
C ASP A 25 9.11 -4.69 -7.15
N GLU A 26 7.97 -4.10 -6.76
CA GLU A 26 6.71 -4.19 -7.50
C GLU A 26 6.45 -2.97 -8.41
N GLY A 27 7.33 -1.96 -8.37
CA GLY A 27 7.19 -0.72 -9.13
C GLY A 27 5.98 0.10 -8.69
N LEU A 28 5.84 0.33 -7.39
CA LEU A 28 4.76 1.09 -6.78
C LEU A 28 5.16 2.53 -6.47
N VAL A 29 4.17 3.41 -6.48
CA VAL A 29 4.24 4.80 -6.05
C VAL A 29 3.99 4.79 -4.55
N GLU A 30 5.04 5.01 -3.76
CA GLU A 30 5.01 5.01 -2.29
C GLU A 30 3.89 5.91 -1.74
N LYS A 31 3.71 7.09 -2.31
CA LYS A 31 2.64 8.03 -1.93
C LYS A 31 1.24 7.43 -2.07
N GLU A 32 1.00 6.67 -3.14
CA GLU A 32 -0.31 6.05 -3.38
C GLU A 32 -0.51 4.82 -2.49
N VAL A 33 0.56 4.03 -2.25
CA VAL A 33 0.53 2.93 -1.27
C VAL A 33 0.20 3.48 0.11
N ARG A 34 0.79 4.60 0.50
CA ARG A 34 0.48 5.31 1.73
C ARG A 34 -0.99 5.70 1.85
N ALA A 35 -1.55 6.33 0.82
CA ALA A 35 -2.97 6.68 0.81
C ALA A 35 -3.88 5.44 0.94
N VAL A 36 -3.49 4.32 0.33
CA VAL A 36 -4.21 3.04 0.43
C VAL A 36 -4.17 2.48 1.87
N VAL A 37 -2.99 2.48 2.49
CA VAL A 37 -2.80 2.03 3.87
C VAL A 37 -3.57 2.92 4.84
N GLU A 38 -3.47 4.24 4.69
CA GLU A 38 -4.24 5.24 5.45
C GLU A 38 -5.75 4.98 5.38
N THR A 39 -6.28 4.85 4.16
CA THR A 39 -7.70 4.57 3.94
C THR A 39 -8.11 3.27 4.62
N TYR A 40 -7.29 2.23 4.54
CA TYR A 40 -7.58 0.96 5.19
C TYR A 40 -7.60 1.09 6.72
N LEU A 41 -6.68 1.85 7.31
CA LEU A 41 -6.60 1.98 8.77
C LEU A 41 -7.70 2.86 9.36
N TYR A 42 -8.07 3.94 8.67
CA TYR A 42 -9.16 4.82 9.10
C TYR A 42 -10.53 4.20 8.86
N ASP A 43 -10.78 3.76 7.62
CA ASP A 43 -12.10 3.31 7.21
C ASP A 43 -12.32 1.81 7.45
N GLN A 44 -11.27 1.07 7.85
CA GLN A 44 -11.25 -0.41 7.89
C GLN A 44 -11.73 -1.04 6.57
N ARG A 45 -11.55 -0.29 5.48
CA ARG A 45 -12.08 -0.63 4.17
C ARG A 45 -10.96 -1.22 3.33
N LYS A 46 -11.11 -2.50 2.96
CA LYS A 46 -10.17 -3.17 2.07
C LYS A 46 -10.01 -2.38 0.75
N PRO A 47 -8.77 -2.12 0.30
CA PRO A 47 -8.51 -1.39 -0.94
C PRO A 47 -9.15 -2.09 -2.14
N LEU A 48 -9.68 -1.31 -3.08
CA LEU A 48 -10.22 -1.88 -4.32
C LEU A 48 -9.09 -2.15 -5.31
N ALA A 49 -9.37 -3.00 -6.29
CA ALA A 49 -8.47 -3.25 -7.41
C ALA A 49 -8.06 -1.96 -8.14
N ASP A 50 -8.97 -0.98 -8.23
CA ASP A 50 -8.67 0.31 -8.84
C ASP A 50 -7.72 1.16 -7.99
N ASP A 51 -7.78 1.06 -6.66
CA ASP A 51 -6.88 1.78 -5.77
C ASP A 51 -5.47 1.21 -5.85
N ILE A 52 -5.34 -0.12 -5.83
CA ILE A 52 -4.07 -0.80 -6.07
C ILE A 52 -3.52 -0.55 -7.48
N ALA A 53 -4.38 -0.39 -8.48
CA ALA A 53 -3.92 -0.05 -9.82
C ALA A 53 -3.31 1.35 -9.91
N LYS A 54 -3.76 2.30 -9.06
CA LYS A 54 -3.18 3.65 -8.98
C LYS A 54 -1.83 3.64 -8.29
N THR A 55 -1.58 2.66 -7.40
CA THR A 55 -0.27 2.53 -6.78
C THR A 55 0.80 2.07 -7.76
N LEU A 56 0.47 1.53 -8.92
CA LEU A 56 1.48 1.10 -9.90
C LEU A 56 2.08 2.30 -10.64
N GLN A 57 3.42 2.44 -10.63
CA GLN A 57 4.14 3.49 -11.37
C GLN A 57 3.91 3.38 -12.87
N THR A 58 3.83 2.15 -13.37
CA THR A 58 3.55 1.87 -14.78
C THR A 58 2.16 1.29 -14.92
N LYS A 59 1.42 1.73 -15.93
CA LYS A 59 0.08 1.20 -16.21
C LYS A 59 0.21 -0.20 -16.81
N PRO A 60 -0.11 -1.28 -16.08
CA PRO A 60 0.02 -2.64 -16.61
C PRO A 60 -1.01 -2.86 -17.72
N LYS A 61 -0.72 -3.78 -18.64
CA LYS A 61 -1.72 -4.20 -19.64
C LYS A 61 -2.88 -4.93 -18.93
N LEU A 62 -4.05 -4.98 -19.58
CA LEU A 62 -5.26 -5.60 -19.00
C LEU A 62 -5.04 -7.03 -18.46
N LEU A 63 -4.19 -7.81 -19.13
CA LEU A 63 -3.87 -9.19 -18.71
C LEU A 63 -2.93 -9.25 -17.51
N GLU A 64 -1.96 -8.33 -17.45
CA GLU A 64 -1.01 -8.21 -16.34
C GLU A 64 -1.70 -7.67 -15.10
N ARG A 65 -2.64 -6.74 -15.30
CA ARG A 65 -3.48 -6.15 -14.26
C ARG A 65 -4.19 -7.22 -13.42
N LYS A 66 -4.69 -8.29 -14.05
CA LYS A 66 -5.34 -9.41 -13.36
C LYS A 66 -4.40 -10.25 -12.48
N LYS A 67 -3.09 -10.14 -12.68
CA LYS A 67 -2.07 -10.88 -11.90
C LYS A 67 -1.38 -9.98 -10.87
N ILE A 68 -0.99 -8.77 -11.29
CA ILE A 68 -0.22 -7.83 -10.46
C ILE A 68 -1.10 -7.25 -9.35
N ILE A 69 -2.34 -6.85 -9.64
CA ILE A 69 -3.22 -6.25 -8.62
C ILE A 69 -3.44 -7.17 -7.41
N PRO A 70 -3.92 -8.41 -7.56
CA PRO A 70 -4.14 -9.26 -6.40
C PRO A 70 -2.83 -9.54 -5.65
N ARG A 71 -1.71 -9.72 -6.37
CA ARG A 71 -0.39 -9.90 -5.76
C ARG A 71 0.03 -8.70 -4.89
N VAL A 72 -0.08 -7.48 -5.43
CA VAL A 72 0.29 -6.25 -4.72
C VAL A 72 -0.66 -5.99 -3.57
N LEU A 73 -1.96 -6.23 -3.75
CA LEU A 73 -2.96 -6.12 -2.70
C LEU A 73 -2.60 -7.04 -1.53
N ASP A 74 -2.35 -8.32 -1.80
CA ASP A 74 -2.02 -9.30 -0.76
C ASP A 74 -0.74 -8.90 -0.02
N LYS A 75 0.30 -8.46 -0.73
CA LYS A 75 1.54 -7.97 -0.09
C LYS A 75 1.30 -6.75 0.81
N ILE A 76 0.55 -5.75 0.33
CA ILE A 76 0.23 -4.56 1.13
C ILE A 76 -0.54 -4.97 2.39
N MET A 77 -1.54 -5.84 2.25
CA MET A 77 -2.32 -6.34 3.37
C MET A 77 -1.46 -7.14 4.36
N GLU A 78 -0.57 -8.03 3.89
CA GLU A 78 0.37 -8.77 4.74
C GLU A 78 1.27 -7.82 5.55
N HIS A 79 1.80 -6.76 4.93
CA HIS A 79 2.57 -5.76 5.67
C HIS A 79 1.71 -5.02 6.70
N ILE A 80 0.48 -4.63 6.35
CA ILE A 80 -0.43 -4.00 7.31
C ILE A 80 -0.72 -4.94 8.48
N GLU A 81 -1.11 -6.19 8.24
CA GLU A 81 -1.38 -7.18 9.30
C GLU A 81 -0.14 -7.40 10.18
N LYS A 82 1.05 -7.51 9.58
CA LYS A 82 2.32 -7.66 10.29
C LYS A 82 2.67 -6.49 11.20
N PHE A 83 2.35 -5.26 10.80
CA PHE A 83 2.76 -4.04 11.52
C PHE A 83 1.71 -3.47 12.45
N TYR A 84 0.43 -3.78 12.23
CA TYR A 84 -0.69 -3.23 12.97
C TYR A 84 -1.38 -4.27 13.88
N GLU A 85 -0.90 -5.52 13.90
CA GLU A 85 -1.44 -6.62 14.72
C GLU A 85 -2.98 -6.73 14.66
N LEU A 86 -3.54 -6.56 13.46
CA LEU A 86 -5.00 -6.62 13.21
C LEU A 86 -5.53 -8.06 13.19
#